data_AF-A0A9E5UWC7-F1
#
_entry.id   AF-A0A9E5UWC7-F1
#
_cell.length_a   1.000
_cell.length_b   1.000
_cell.length_c   1.000
_cell.angle_alpha   90.00
_cell.angle_beta   90.00
_cell.angle_gamma   90.00
#
_symmetry.space_group_name_H-M   'P 1'
#
loop_
_entity.id
_entity.type
_entity.pdbx_description
1 polymer ?
#
loop_
_entity_poly.entity_id
_entity_poly.type
_entity_poly.pdbx_seq_one_letter_code
_entity_poly.pdbx_strand_id
1 'polypeptide(L)' 'MATDARQELMIRAAWMYYHDALTHQEIAEKLNTSRVKITRLLQQAREQGIVEIRVTAPLPRN' A
#
# COMPACT_ATOMS: atom_id res chain seq x y z
N MET A 1 6.93 -16.79 12.36
CA MET A 1 5.97 -16.94 11.24
C MET A 1 6.68 -16.47 9.98
N ALA A 2 6.75 -17.29 8.94
CA ALA A 2 7.39 -16.89 7.68
C ALA A 2 6.41 -15.98 6.93
N THR A 3 6.78 -14.72 6.74
CA THR A 3 6.03 -13.80 5.89
C THR A 3 6.17 -14.28 4.44
N ASP A 4 5.07 -14.52 3.73
CA ASP A 4 5.13 -14.85 2.29
C ASP A 4 5.83 -13.71 1.54
N ALA A 5 6.69 -14.04 0.56
CA ALA A 5 7.39 -13.05 -0.27
C ALA A 5 6.41 -12.03 -0.92
N ARG A 6 5.19 -12.45 -1.24
CA ARG A 6 4.14 -11.55 -1.72
C ARG A 6 3.65 -10.60 -0.63
N GLN A 7 3.49 -11.09 0.60
CA GLN A 7 3.09 -10.29 1.74
C GLN A 7 4.16 -9.27 2.10
N GLU A 8 5.44 -9.63 2.03
CA GLU A 8 6.55 -8.66 2.19
C GLU A 8 6.48 -7.54 1.15
N LEU A 9 6.21 -7.86 -0.12
CA LEU A 9 6.03 -6.84 -1.17
C LEU A 9 4.84 -5.92 -0.89
N MET A 10 3.73 -6.46 -0.37
CA MET A 10 2.56 -5.65 0.03
C MET A 10 2.91 -4.69 1.16
N ILE A 11 3.60 -5.18 2.20
CA ILE A 11 4.03 -4.36 3.34
C ILE A 11 4.97 -3.25 2.88
N ARG A 12 5.98 -3.57 2.07
CA ARG A 12 6.96 -2.59 1.57
C ARG A 12 6.30 -1.54 0.68
N ALA A 13 5.43 -1.95 -0.25
CA ALA A 13 4.69 -1.03 -1.10
C ALA A 13 3.78 -0.11 -0.28
N ALA A 14 3.07 -0.65 0.72
CA ALA A 14 2.23 0.12 1.61
C ALA A 14 3.02 1.14 2.43
N TRP A 15 4.17 0.74 3.00
CA TRP A 15 5.05 1.64 3.74
C TRP A 15 5.50 2.81 2.86
N MET A 16 6.03 2.52 1.68
CA MET A 16 6.47 3.55 0.73
C MET A 16 5.35 4.51 0.32
N TYR A 17 4.11 4.02 0.22
CA TYR A 17 2.98 4.85 -0.20
C TYR A 17 2.42 5.71 0.94
N TYR A 18 2.13 5.12 2.11
CA TYR A 18 1.45 5.84 3.20
C TYR A 18 2.42 6.55 4.14
N HIS A 19 3.62 6.02 4.34
CA HIS A 19 4.62 6.61 5.22
C HIS A 19 5.55 7.54 4.44
N ASP A 20 6.17 7.06 3.36
CA ASP A 20 7.13 7.84 2.58
C ASP A 20 6.47 8.78 1.54
N ALA A 21 5.14 8.74 1.42
CA ALA A 21 4.34 9.54 0.48
C ALA A 21 4.78 9.42 -1.00
N LEU A 22 5.39 8.29 -1.38
CA LEU A 22 5.82 8.05 -2.75
C LEU A 22 4.64 7.76 -3.67
N THR A 23 4.74 8.18 -4.93
CA THR A 23 3.76 7.84 -5.95
C THR A 23 3.85 6.37 -6.35
N HIS A 24 2.76 5.81 -6.90
CA HIS A 24 2.78 4.42 -7.38
C HIS A 24 3.86 4.18 -8.45
N GLN A 25 4.24 5.21 -9.20
CA GLN A 25 5.28 5.13 -10.24
C GLN A 25 6.68 5.03 -9.61
N GLU A 26 7.00 5.89 -8.64
CA GLU A 26 8.29 5.84 -7.92
C GLU A 26 8.47 4.51 -7.16
N ILE A 27 7.38 3.99 -6.57
CA ILE A 27 7.40 2.69 -5.90
C ILE A 27 7.63 1.56 -6.92
N ALA A 28 7.00 1.66 -8.09
CA ALA A 28 7.17 0.67 -9.15
C ALA A 28 8.62 0.61 -9.62
N GLU A 29 9.27 1.77 -9.81
CA GLU A 29 10.68 1.87 -10.16
C GLU A 29 11.58 1.30 -9.05
N LYS A 30 11.34 1.66 -7.78
CA LYS A 30 12.13 1.16 -6.63
C LYS A 30 12.00 -0.34 -6.41
N LEU A 31 10.83 -0.92 -6.68
CA LEU A 31 10.56 -2.36 -6.52
C LEU A 31 10.74 -3.15 -7.83
N ASN A 32 11.29 -2.51 -8.87
CA ASN A 32 11.52 -3.08 -10.20
C ASN A 32 10.28 -3.82 -10.73
N THR A 33 9.14 -3.13 -10.72
CA THR A 33 7.85 -3.69 -11.08
C THR A 33 6.97 -2.67 -11.81
N SER A 34 5.74 -3.05 -12.17
CA SER A 34 4.82 -2.16 -12.88
C SER A 34 3.94 -1.36 -11.91
N ARG A 35 3.59 -0.13 -12.29
CA ARG A 35 2.62 0.71 -11.57
C ARG A 35 1.30 -0.01 -11.31
N VAL A 36 0.82 -0.80 -12.29
CA VAL A 36 -0.41 -1.61 -12.16
C VAL A 36 -0.26 -2.66 -11.05
N LYS A 37 0.91 -3.30 -10.95
CA LYS A 37 1.18 -4.26 -9.87
C LYS A 37 1.24 -3.58 -8.51
N ILE A 38 1.82 -2.38 -8.40
CA ILE A 38 1.80 -1.58 -7.15
C ILE A 38 0.36 -1.26 -6.73
N THR A 39 -0.47 -0.76 -7.65
CA THR A 39 -1.89 -0.50 -7.36
C THR A 39 -2.59 -1.74 -6.82
N ARG A 40 -2.37 -2.91 -7.42
CA ARG A 40 -2.94 -4.18 -6.94
C ARG A 40 -2.40 -4.59 -5.58
N LEU A 41 -1.10 -4.42 -5.31
CA LEU A 41 -0.48 -4.75 -4.02
C LEU A 41 -1.05 -3.86 -2.91
N LEU A 42 -1.22 -2.56 -3.15
CA LEU A 42 -1.81 -1.63 -2.19
C LEU A 42 -3.28 -1.95 -1.90
N GLN A 43 -4.04 -2.32 -2.94
CA GLN A 43 -5.41 -2.80 -2.78
C GLN A 43 -5.46 -4.06 -1.92
N GLN A 44 -4.63 -5.06 -2.23
CA GLN A 44 -4.58 -6.31 -1.47
C GLN A 44 -4.12 -6.09 -0.02
N ALA A 45 -3.19 -5.16 0.21
CA ALA A 45 -2.78 -4.80 1.57
C ALA A 45 -3.95 -4.26 2.40
N ARG A 46 -4.86 -3.47 1.80
CA ARG A 46 -6.09 -3.03 2.47
C ARG A 46 -7.07 -4.18 2.69
N GLU A 47 -7.31 -5.00 1.67
CA GLU A 47 -8.25 -6.13 1.73
C GLU A 47 -7.84 -7.19 2.77
N GLN A 48 -6.54 -7.41 2.94
CA GLN A 48 -5.98 -8.36 3.90
C GLN A 48 -5.81 -7.77 5.31
N GLY A 49 -6.20 -6.51 5.53
CA GLY A 49 -6.04 -5.84 6.82
C GLY A 49 -4.58 -5.52 7.20
N ILE A 50 -3.65 -5.59 6.25
CA ILE A 50 -2.25 -5.14 6.44
C ILE A 50 -2.22 -3.61 6.63
N VAL A 51 -3.16 -2.90 5.98
CA VAL A 51 -3.32 -1.44 6.10
C VAL A 51 -4.72 -1.14 6.62
N GLU A 52 -4.80 -0.48 7.77
CA GLU A 52 -6.02 0.15 8.29
C GLU A 52 -5.94 1.66 8.08
N ILE A 53 -6.94 2.24 7.42
CA ILE A 53 -7.06 3.69 7.28
C ILE A 53 -8.13 4.17 8.25
N ARG A 54 -7.74 5.04 9.18
CA ARG A 54 -8.63 5.63 10.18
C ARG A 54 -8.80 7.12 9.93
N VAL A 55 -10.03 7.55 9.69
CA VAL A 55 -10.41 8.97 9.65
C VAL A 55 -11.01 9.32 11.00
N THR A 56 -10.40 10.29 11.69
CA THR A 56 -10.81 10.69 13.06
C THR A 56 -11.79 11.86 13.08
N ALA A 57 -11.96 12.57 11.96
CA ALA A 57 -12.86 13.69 11.83
C ALA A 57 -14.29 13.24 11.42
N PRO A 58 -15.34 13.97 11.85
CA PRO A 58 -16.69 13.72 11.36
C PRO A 58 -16.79 14.01 9.86
N LEU A 59 -17.55 13.18 9.13
CA LEU A 59 -17.82 13.42 7.72
C LEU A 59 -18.58 14.74 7.55
N PRO A 60 -18.20 15.60 6.59
CA PRO A 60 -18.94 16.83 6.32
C PRO A 60 -20.39 16.51 5.97
N ARG A 61 -21.34 17.30 6.48
CA ARG A 61 -22.75 17.23 6.07
C ARG A 61 -22.88 17.95 4.74
N ASN A 62 -23.30 17.20 3.71
CA ASN A 62 -23.66 17.75 2.39
C ASN A 62 -24.90 18.62 2.47
#